data_AF-A0AB36AAF5-F1
#
_entry.id   AF-A0AB36AAF5-F1
#
_cell.length_a   1.000
_cell.length_b   1.000
_cell.length_c   1.000
_cell.angle_alpha   90.00
_cell.angle_beta   90.00
_cell.angle_gamma   90.00
#
_symmetry.space_group_name_H-M   'P 1'
#
loop_
_entity.id
_entity.type
_entity.pdbx_description
1 polymer ?
#
loop_
_entity_poly.entity_id
_entity_poly.type
_entity_poly.pdbx_seq_one_letter_code
_entity_poly.pdbx_strand_id
1 'polypeptide(L)'
;MRTNQIYTAYVSWGSDGKRRPVLIVEDKNKNVFCYRITSKYKNKSERIKKNYFPLMDWKIEGLDKQSYIDVRDIIKLSKEHVSFRLVGELSIRDIEALVEFIRNRYEI
;
A
#
# COMPACT_ATOMS: atom_id res chain seq x y z
N MET A 1 -2.04 -9.03 11.68
CA MET A 1 -1.37 -8.79 10.39
C MET A 1 0.03 -8.27 10.69
N ARG A 2 1.01 -8.60 9.85
CA ARG A 2 2.40 -8.17 10.07
C ARG A 2 2.73 -7.00 9.15
N THR A 3 3.59 -6.11 9.61
CA THR A 3 4.21 -5.07 8.78
C THR A 3 4.83 -5.70 7.53
N ASN A 4 4.78 -4.98 6.41
CA ASN A 4 5.25 -5.39 5.08
C ASN A 4 4.40 -6.47 4.38
N GLN A 5 3.36 -7.01 5.01
CA GLN A 5 2.40 -7.86 4.31
C GLN A 5 1.47 -7.05 3.41
N ILE A 6 1.08 -7.65 2.29
CA ILE A 6 0.08 -7.12 1.37
C ILE A 6 -1.23 -7.87 1.60
N TYR A 7 -2.31 -7.13 1.83
CA TYR A 7 -3.67 -7.66 1.90
C TYR A 7 -4.54 -6.97 0.88
N THR A 8 -5.63 -7.62 0.44
CA THR A 8 -6.76 -6.88 -0.13
C THR A 8 -7.73 -6.47 0.97
N ALA A 9 -8.22 -5.24 0.90
CA ALA A 9 -9.20 -4.68 1.83
C ALA A 9 -10.16 -3.75 1.07
N TYR A 10 -11.37 -3.55 1.60
CA TYR A 10 -12.28 -2.54 1.08
C TYR A 10 -11.80 -1.15 1.53
N VAL A 11 -11.54 -0.26 0.57
CA VAL A 11 -11.09 1.12 0.83
C VAL A 11 -12.15 2.07 0.25
N SER A 12 -12.76 2.88 1.10
CA SER A 12 -13.77 3.87 0.70
C SER A 12 -13.15 5.22 0.30
N TRP A 13 -13.86 5.94 -0.55
CA TRP A 13 -13.66 7.36 -0.88
C TRP A 13 -15.03 8.04 -0.87
N GLY A 14 -15.40 8.63 0.27
CA GLY A 14 -16.73 9.21 0.46
C GLY A 14 -17.83 8.14 0.50
N SER A 15 -18.80 8.25 -0.40
CA SER A 15 -19.94 7.32 -0.50
C SER A 15 -19.68 6.05 -1.31
N ASP A 16 -18.51 5.93 -1.94
CA ASP A 16 -18.15 4.80 -2.80
C ASP A 16 -16.85 4.13 -2.30
N GLY A 17 -16.52 2.96 -2.82
CA GLY A 17 -15.33 2.22 -2.44
C GLY A 17 -15.10 0.99 -3.28
N LYS A 18 -13.91 0.39 -3.14
CA LYS A 18 -13.63 -0.92 -3.73
C LYS A 18 -12.56 -1.67 -2.99
N ARG A 19 -12.54 -2.98 -3.21
CA ARG A 19 -11.47 -3.85 -2.75
C ARG A 19 -10.19 -3.55 -3.52
N ARG A 20 -9.10 -3.26 -2.80
CA ARG A 20 -7.77 -2.98 -3.37
C ARG A 20 -6.69 -3.61 -2.51
N PRO A 21 -5.50 -3.90 -3.08
CA PRO A 21 -4.34 -4.23 -2.27
C PRO A 21 -3.91 -3.04 -1.40
N VAL A 22 -3.42 -3.35 -0.20
CA VAL A 22 -2.91 -2.42 0.81
C VAL A 22 -1.66 -3.03 1.45
N LEU A 23 -0.67 -2.18 1.75
CA LEU A 23 0.54 -2.58 2.47
C LEU A 23 0.36 -2.31 3.96
N ILE A 24 0.50 -3.32 4.80
CA ILE A 24 0.42 -3.16 6.25
C ILE A 24 1.65 -2.42 6.76
N VAL A 25 1.42 -1.29 7.42
CA VAL A 25 2.45 -0.52 8.13
C VAL A 25 2.45 -0.92 9.59
N GLU A 26 1.26 -0.98 10.20
CA GLU A 26 1.10 -1.28 11.60
C GLU A 26 -0.24 -1.97 11.87
N ASP A 27 -0.25 -2.89 12.83
CA ASP A 27 -1.45 -3.53 13.33
C ASP A 27 -1.63 -3.18 14.83
N LYS A 28 -2.74 -2.51 15.19
CA LYS A 28 -3.05 -2.11 16.57
C LYS A 28 -4.48 -2.43 16.97
N ASN A 29 -4.65 -3.30 17.97
CA ASN A 29 -5.94 -3.61 18.59
C ASN A 29 -7.06 -3.83 17.55
N LYS A 30 -7.98 -2.87 17.43
CA LYS A 30 -9.16 -2.89 16.55
C LYS A 30 -8.90 -2.36 15.13
N ASN A 31 -7.72 -1.82 14.86
CA ASN A 31 -7.42 -1.13 13.61
C ASN A 31 -6.13 -1.63 12.97
N VAL A 32 -6.07 -1.48 11.65
CA VAL A 32 -4.88 -1.72 10.85
C VAL A 32 -4.56 -0.45 10.08
N PHE A 33 -3.29 -0.05 10.12
CA PHE A 33 -2.76 1.10 9.42
C PHE A 33 -2.01 0.63 8.19
N CYS A 34 -2.35 1.19 7.03
CA CYS A 34 -1.80 0.72 5.76
C CYS A 34 -1.62 1.83 4.73
N TYR A 35 -0.67 1.61 3.82
CA TYR A 35 -0.60 2.37 2.57
C TYR A 35 -1.51 1.74 1.52
N ARG A 36 -2.10 2.56 0.65
CA ARG A 36 -2.86 2.05 -0.49
C ARG A 36 -1.90 1.58 -1.58
N ILE A 37 -2.25 0.51 -2.28
CA ILE A 37 -1.56 0.08 -3.49
C ILE A 37 -2.45 0.32 -4.70
N THR A 38 -1.87 0.81 -5.78
CA THR A 38 -2.58 1.14 -7.02
C THR A 38 -1.80 0.69 -8.25
N SER A 39 -2.49 0.18 -9.26
CA SER A 39 -1.93 -0.03 -10.60
C SER A 39 -2.13 1.18 -11.52
N LYS A 40 -2.82 2.23 -11.04
CA LYS A 40 -3.15 3.43 -11.81
C LYS A 40 -2.06 4.49 -11.65
N TYR A 41 -0.94 4.30 -12.35
CA TYR A 41 0.18 5.26 -12.37
C TYR A 41 0.21 6.12 -13.65
N LYS A 42 0.11 5.49 -14.84
CA LYS A 42 0.34 6.15 -16.14
C LYS A 42 -0.44 7.45 -16.34
N ASN A 43 -1.70 7.48 -15.94
CA ASN A 43 -2.62 8.62 -16.17
C ASN A 43 -2.61 9.66 -15.03
N LYS A 44 -1.70 9.55 -14.05
CA LYS A 44 -1.60 10.51 -12.94
C LYS A 44 -0.70 11.68 -13.31
N SER A 45 -0.97 12.85 -12.75
CA SER A 45 -0.07 14.01 -12.90
C SER A 45 1.26 13.73 -12.22
N GLU A 46 2.32 14.42 -12.67
CA GLU A 46 3.65 14.29 -12.07
C GLU A 46 3.64 14.61 -10.57
N ARG A 47 2.86 15.60 -10.15
CA ARG A 47 2.65 15.91 -8.72
C ARG A 47 2.12 14.73 -7.92
N ILE A 48 1.22 13.91 -8.49
CA ILE A 48 0.70 12.71 -7.84
C ILE A 48 1.73 11.58 -7.88
N LYS A 49 2.34 11.33 -9.06
CA LYS A 49 3.33 10.26 -9.27
C LYS A 49 4.54 10.35 -8.35
N LYS A 50 4.95 11.56 -7.95
CA LYS A 50 6.03 11.77 -6.95
C LYS A 50 5.82 11.09 -5.60
N ASN A 51 4.60 10.62 -5.31
CA ASN A 51 4.30 9.90 -4.07
C ASN A 51 4.06 8.41 -4.30
N TYR A 52 4.27 7.91 -5.52
CA TYR A 52 3.99 6.53 -5.89
C TYR A 52 5.32 5.78 -6.00
N PHE A 53 5.62 4.98 -5.00
CA PHE A 53 6.78 4.10 -5.02
C PHE A 53 6.48 2.88 -5.90
N PRO A 54 7.28 2.59 -6.95
CA PRO A 54 7.07 1.42 -7.79
C PRO A 54 7.48 0.14 -7.07
N LEU A 55 6.61 -0.87 -7.06
CA LEU A 55 6.97 -2.22 -6.63
C LEU A 55 7.73 -2.90 -7.78
N MET A 56 9.00 -3.24 -7.57
CA MET A 56 9.83 -3.88 -8.58
C MET A 56 9.54 -5.38 -8.67
N ASP A 57 9.24 -6.00 -7.53
CA ASP A 57 9.09 -7.43 -7.38
C ASP A 57 7.62 -7.85 -7.25
N TRP A 58 6.69 -6.98 -7.68
CA TRP A 58 5.23 -7.12 -7.55
C TRP A 58 4.68 -8.52 -7.86
N LYS A 59 5.27 -9.24 -8.83
CA LYS A 59 4.83 -10.58 -9.23
C LYS A 59 5.09 -11.62 -8.15
N ILE A 60 6.27 -11.60 -7.52
CA ILE A 60 6.60 -12.54 -6.43
C ILE A 60 5.95 -12.12 -5.11
N GLU A 61 5.61 -10.82 -4.97
CA GLU A 61 4.85 -10.27 -3.85
C GLU A 61 3.33 -10.56 -3.94
N GLY A 62 2.90 -11.28 -4.98
CA GLY A 62 1.53 -11.80 -5.13
C GLY A 62 0.58 -10.88 -5.92
N LEU A 63 1.06 -9.79 -6.51
CA LEU A 63 0.23 -8.90 -7.33
C LEU A 63 0.13 -9.40 -8.78
N ASP A 64 -1.00 -9.09 -9.43
CA ASP A 64 -1.32 -9.55 -10.79
C ASP A 64 -0.74 -8.64 -11.88
N LYS A 65 -0.34 -7.42 -11.54
CA LYS A 65 0.27 -6.45 -12.46
C LYS A 65 1.13 -5.41 -11.73
N GLN A 66 1.93 -4.69 -12.51
CA GLN A 66 2.73 -3.55 -12.03
C GLN A 66 1.87 -2.62 -11.17
N SER A 67 2.35 -2.40 -9.95
CA SER A 67 1.64 -1.65 -8.92
C SER A 67 2.60 -0.73 -8.18
N TYR A 68 2.01 0.21 -7.44
CA TYR A 68 2.71 1.28 -6.78
C TYR A 68 2.11 1.51 -5.40
N ILE A 69 2.96 1.70 -4.39
CA ILE A 69 2.56 2.12 -3.05
C ILE A 69 2.34 3.64 -3.06
N ASP A 70 1.15 4.08 -2.68
CA ASP A 70 0.82 5.50 -2.50
C ASP A 70 1.21 5.92 -1.08
N VAL A 71 2.35 6.61 -0.94
CA VAL A 71 2.90 7.00 0.37
C VAL A 71 2.30 8.30 0.93
N ARG A 72 1.36 8.95 0.22
CA ARG A 72 0.81 10.25 0.62
C ARG A 72 0.14 10.25 1.98
N ASP A 73 -0.60 9.17 2.27
CA ASP A 73 -1.37 9.02 3.49
C ASP A 73 -1.45 7.57 3.92
N ILE A 74 -1.35 7.38 5.24
CA ILE A 74 -1.64 6.10 5.89
C ILE A 74 -3.13 6.09 6.21
N ILE A 75 -3.84 5.06 5.75
CA ILE A 75 -5.24 4.87 6.11
C ILE A 75 -5.40 3.95 7.31
N LYS A 76 -6.43 4.23 8.10
CA LYS A 76 -6.87 3.41 9.23
C LYS A 76 -8.10 2.61 8.80
N LEU A 77 -8.00 1.29 8.90
CA LEU A 77 -9.10 0.37 8.60
C LEU A 77 -9.52 -0.39 9.87
N SER A 78 -10.83 -0.46 10.13
CA SER A 78 -11.39 -1.23 11.24
C SER A 78 -11.35 -2.72 10.92
N LYS A 79 -10.82 -3.53 11.83
CA LYS A 79 -10.84 -5.00 11.72
C LYS A 79 -12.23 -5.61 11.85
N GLU A 80 -13.13 -4.90 12.51
CA GLU A 80 -14.52 -5.33 12.73
C GLU A 80 -15.37 -5.16 11.45
N HIS A 81 -15.12 -4.09 10.70
CA HIS A 81 -15.94 -3.72 9.54
C HIS A 81 -15.31 -4.05 8.19
N VAL A 82 -14.01 -4.33 8.15
CA VAL A 82 -13.28 -4.59 6.91
C VAL A 82 -12.75 -6.01 6.90
N SER A 83 -13.08 -6.75 5.85
CA SER A 83 -12.50 -8.08 5.60
C SER A 83 -11.19 -7.97 4.83
N PHE A 84 -10.17 -8.65 5.34
CA PHE A 84 -8.83 -8.66 4.79
C PHE A 84 -8.50 -10.05 4.23
N ARG A 85 -7.85 -10.09 3.07
CA ARG A 85 -7.33 -11.33 2.48
C ARG A 85 -5.86 -11.17 2.12
N LEU A 86 -5.00 -12.05 2.64
CA LEU A 86 -3.57 -12.03 2.38
C LEU A 86 -3.32 -12.20 0.87
N VAL A 87 -2.43 -11.38 0.34
CA VAL A 87 -1.94 -11.43 -1.06
C VAL A 87 -0.52 -11.95 -1.07
N GLY A 88 0.34 -11.40 -0.21
CA GLY A 88 1.75 -11.72 -0.13
C GLY A 88 2.47 -10.81 0.85
N GLU A 89 3.75 -10.61 0.65
CA GLU A 89 4.63 -9.81 1.48
C GLU A 89 5.66 -9.13 0.59
N LEU A 90 6.09 -7.92 0.96
CA LEU A 90 7.13 -7.24 0.21
C LEU A 90 8.44 -8.03 0.22
N SER A 91 9.14 -8.00 -0.90
CA SER A 91 10.51 -8.45 -1.01
C SER A 91 11.43 -7.57 -0.14
N ILE A 92 12.57 -8.12 0.30
CA ILE A 92 13.60 -7.34 1.01
C ILE A 92 14.03 -6.13 0.16
N ARG A 93 14.19 -6.33 -1.14
CA ARG A 93 14.53 -5.29 -2.11
C ARG A 93 13.54 -4.13 -2.09
N ASP A 94 12.24 -4.41 -2.21
CA ASP A 94 11.22 -3.37 -2.21
C ASP A 94 11.02 -2.74 -0.82
N ILE A 95 11.29 -3.47 0.27
CA ILE A 95 11.32 -2.89 1.63
C ILE A 95 12.45 -1.86 1.74
N GLU A 96 13.68 -2.22 1.38
CA GLU A 96 14.84 -1.33 1.46
C GLU A 96 14.65 -0.09 0.57
N ALA A 97 14.19 -0.28 -0.66
CA ALA A 97 13.93 0.80 -1.60
C ALA A 97 12.75 1.70 -1.16
N LEU A 98 11.72 1.14 -0.52
CA LEU A 98 10.61 1.92 0.04
C LEU A 98 11.08 2.80 1.20
N VAL A 99 11.94 2.28 2.08
CA VAL A 99 12.52 3.04 3.18
C VAL A 99 13.29 4.25 2.63
N GLU A 100 14.16 4.02 1.64
CA GLU A 100 14.94 5.09 1.00
C GLU A 100 14.04 6.12 0.29
N PHE A 101 12.98 5.64 -0.37
CA PHE A 101 12.01 6.52 -1.02
C PHE A 101 11.27 7.42 -0.01
N ILE A 102 10.87 6.88 1.14
CA ILE A 102 10.18 7.63 2.20
C ILE A 102 11.14 8.65 2.84
N ARG A 103 12.38 8.25 3.15
CA ARG A 103 13.41 9.16 3.71
C ARG A 103 13.65 10.37 2.81
N ASN A 104 13.92 10.13 1.53
CA ASN A 104 14.12 11.20 0.56
C ASN A 104 12.88 12.09 0.36
N ARG A 105 11.68 11.53 0.54
CA ARG A 105 10.43 12.26 0.35
C ARG A 105 10.10 13.19 1.53
N TYR A 106 10.52 12.84 2.74
CA TYR A 106 10.17 13.55 3.98
C TYR A 106 11.38 14.15 4.71
N GLU A 107 12.59 14.04 4.17
CA GLU A 107 13.84 14.55 4.75
C GLU A 107 14.10 14.02 6.18
N ILE A 108 13.87 12.72 6.36
CA ILE A 108 14.04 11.99 7.64
C ILE A 108 15.14 10.93 7.58
#